data_AF-A0A957FL11-F1
#
_entry.id   AF-A0A957FL11-F1
#
_cell.length_a   1.000
_cell.length_b   1.000
_cell.length_c   1.000
_cell.angle_alpha   90.00
_cell.angle_beta   90.00
_cell.angle_gamma   90.00
#
_symmetry.space_group_name_H-M   'P 1'
#
loop_
_entity.id
_entity.type
_entity.pdbx_description
1 polymer ?
#
loop_
_entity_poly.entity_id
_entity_poly.type
_entity_poly.pdbx_seq_one_letter_code
_entity_poly.pdbx_strand_id
1 'polypeptide(L)' 'DWDRPSGLRVGTIEVTRLGLMEEDMETIAEFIKRVLIDGEDTQSVQKDVEAFRLPLQDFYYNFDNGWPPKSGR' A
#
# COMPACT_ATOMS: atom_id res chain seq x y z
N ASP A 1 -0.92 9.27 29.50
CA ASP A 1 -0.74 8.06 28.68
C ASP A 1 -0.40 8.50 27.26
N TRP A 2 0.79 9.10 27.12
CA TRP A 2 1.30 9.57 25.81
C TRP A 2 1.98 8.42 25.05
N ASP A 3 2.23 7.32 25.75
CA ASP A 3 2.91 6.10 25.34
C ASP A 3 1.95 5.04 24.77
N ARG A 4 0.62 5.25 24.83
CA ARG A 4 -0.39 4.33 24.30
C ARG A 4 -1.47 5.05 23.51
N PRO A 5 -1.15 5.59 22.32
CA PRO A 5 -2.16 6.22 21.47
C PRO A 5 -3.22 5.19 21.04
N SER A 6 -4.46 5.64 20.91
CA SER A 6 -5.60 4.79 20.51
C SER A 6 -5.78 4.66 19.00
N GLY A 7 -4.98 5.36 18.18
CA GLY A 7 -5.20 5.46 16.75
C GLY A 7 -3.92 5.50 15.92
N LEU A 8 -4.07 5.13 14.65
CA LEU A 8 -3.02 5.17 13.64
C LEU A 8 -3.43 6.14 12.52
N ARG A 9 -2.47 6.93 12.03
CA ARG A 9 -2.64 7.77 10.84
C ARG A 9 -1.87 7.15 9.69
N VAL A 10 -2.55 6.90 8.58
CA VAL A 10 -1.97 6.37 7.34
C VAL A 10 -2.03 7.45 6.26
N GLY A 11 -1.01 7.54 5.41
CA GLY A 11 -0.97 8.47 4.28
C GLY A 11 -0.71 7.71 2.98
N THR A 12 -1.33 8.15 1.89
CA THR A 12 -1.25 7.49 0.57
C THR A 12 -0.24 8.12 -0.39
N ILE A 13 0.38 9.24 0.00
CA ILE A 13 1.17 10.09 -0.90
C ILE A 13 2.24 9.30 -1.67
N GLU A 14 3.01 8.47 -0.98
CA GLU A 14 4.11 7.73 -1.61
C GLU A 14 3.58 6.61 -2.52
N VAL A 15 2.56 5.87 -2.09
CA VAL A 15 1.96 4.82 -2.93
C VAL A 15 1.29 5.40 -4.17
N THR A 16 0.62 6.55 -4.05
CA THR A 16 0.09 7.27 -5.23
C THR A 16 1.23 7.67 -6.17
N ARG A 17 2.35 8.20 -5.65
CA ARG A 17 3.52 8.55 -6.47
C ARG A 17 4.13 7.35 -7.19
N LEU A 18 3.93 6.14 -6.68
CA LEU A 18 4.35 4.88 -7.32
C LEU A 18 3.32 4.32 -8.30
N GLY A 19 2.22 5.04 -8.52
CA GLY A 19 1.19 4.71 -9.50
C GLY A 19 0.01 3.90 -8.96
N LEU A 20 -0.08 3.69 -7.64
CA LEU A 20 -1.25 3.03 -7.06
C LEU A 20 -2.48 3.94 -7.11
N MET A 21 -3.59 3.36 -7.55
CA MET A 21 -4.87 4.02 -7.73
C MET A 21 -5.88 3.57 -6.67
N GLU A 22 -7.14 3.99 -6.80
CA GLU A 22 -8.20 3.73 -5.82
C GLU A 22 -8.46 2.21 -5.63
N GLU A 23 -8.43 1.44 -6.72
CA GLU A 23 -8.61 -0.02 -6.69
C GLU A 23 -7.51 -0.74 -5.89
N ASP A 24 -6.28 -0.22 -5.92
CA ASP A 24 -5.15 -0.78 -5.18
C ASP A 24 -5.29 -0.56 -3.66
N MET A 25 -6.04 0.47 -3.25
CA MET A 25 -6.29 0.73 -1.83
C MET A 25 -7.15 -0.36 -1.19
N GLU A 26 -8.02 -1.03 -1.96
CA GLU A 26 -8.76 -2.20 -1.48
C GLU A 26 -7.81 -3.34 -1.12
N THR A 27 -6.79 -3.57 -1.95
CA THR A 27 -5.76 -4.60 -1.69
C THR A 27 -4.94 -4.24 -0.45
N ILE A 28 -4.56 -2.98 -0.28
CA ILE A 28 -3.86 -2.49 0.93
C ILE A 28 -4.73 -2.67 2.18
N ALA A 29 -6.03 -2.34 2.10
CA ALA A 29 -6.96 -2.54 3.20
C ALA A 29 -7.08 -4.01 3.60
N GLU A 30 -7.07 -4.94 2.62
CA GLU A 30 -7.09 -6.37 2.89
C GLU A 30 -5.83 -6.84 3.63
N PHE A 31 -4.63 -6.34 3.27
CA PHE A 31 -3.41 -6.65 4.04
C PHE A 31 -3.51 -6.19 5.50
N ILE A 32 -4.07 -5.00 5.74
CA ILE A 32 -4.27 -4.49 7.10
C ILE A 32 -5.27 -5.37 7.86
N LYS A 33 -6.39 -5.73 7.22
CA LYS A 33 -7.42 -6.61 7.80
C LYS A 33 -6.86 -7.99 8.16
N ARG A 34 -6.09 -8.62 7.26
CA ARG A 34 -5.48 -9.94 7.47
C ARG A 34 -4.66 -10.00 8.76
N VAL A 35 -3.94 -8.93 9.08
CA VAL A 35 -3.16 -8.84 10.31
C VAL A 35 -4.03 -8.47 11.52
N LEU A 36 -4.79 -7.38 11.44
CA LEU A 36 -5.44 -6.77 12.61
C LEU A 36 -6.75 -7.45 13.02
N ILE A 37 -7.46 -8.06 12.07
CA ILE A 37 -8.77 -8.68 12.27
C ILE A 37 -8.67 -10.20 12.19
N ASP A 38 -8.05 -10.71 11.11
CA ASP A 38 -8.01 -12.15 10.86
C ASP A 38 -6.89 -12.87 11.64
N GLY A 39 -5.93 -12.11 12.19
CA GLY A 39 -4.86 -12.63 13.03
C GLY A 39 -3.83 -13.47 12.28
N GLU A 40 -3.67 -13.25 10.98
CA GLU A 40 -2.67 -13.94 10.17
C GLU A 40 -1.24 -13.58 10.60
N ASP A 41 -0.34 -14.55 10.52
CA ASP A 41 1.07 -14.34 10.82
C ASP A 41 1.68 -13.26 9.92
N THR A 42 2.40 -12.31 10.53
CA THR A 42 2.94 -11.15 9.82
C THR A 42 4.01 -11.52 8.81
N GLN A 43 4.76 -12.61 9.01
CA GLN A 43 5.77 -13.07 8.04
C GLN A 43 5.12 -13.69 6.80
N SER A 44 3.91 -14.27 6.95
CA SER A 44 3.10 -14.70 5.82
C SER A 44 2.63 -13.50 5.00
N VAL A 45 1.93 -12.55 5.64
CA VAL A 45 1.39 -11.35 4.97
C VAL A 45 2.50 -10.50 4.34
N GLN A 46 3.67 -10.42 4.97
CA GLN A 46 4.83 -9.69 4.45
C GLN A 46 5.19 -10.12 3.01
N LYS A 47 5.18 -11.42 2.71
CA LYS A 47 5.55 -11.93 1.37
C LYS A 47 4.60 -11.43 0.30
N ASP A 48 3.31 -11.36 0.60
CA ASP A 48 2.30 -10.89 -0.34
C ASP A 48 2.39 -9.36 -0.53
N VAL A 49 2.64 -8.61 0.56
CA VAL A 49 2.88 -7.17 0.51
C VAL A 49 4.12 -6.86 -0.34
N GLU A 50 5.21 -7.62 -0.17
CA GLU A 50 6.42 -7.50 -0.98
C GLU A 50 6.13 -7.80 -2.45
N ALA A 51 5.43 -8.90 -2.75
CA ALA A 51 5.06 -9.26 -4.12
C ALA A 51 4.19 -8.19 -4.79
N PHE A 52 3.30 -7.54 -4.03
CA PHE A 52 2.47 -6.43 -4.51
C PHE A 52 3.27 -5.14 -4.73
N ARG A 53 4.16 -4.77 -3.80
CA ARG A 53 4.84 -3.48 -3.80
C ARG A 53 6.13 -3.44 -4.62
N LEU A 54 6.95 -4.49 -4.58
CA LEU A 54 8.28 -4.51 -5.20
C LEU A 54 8.29 -4.30 -6.72
N PRO A 55 7.30 -4.75 -7.51
CA PRO A 55 7.29 -4.47 -8.94
C PRO A 55 7.15 -2.98 -9.29
N LEU A 56 6.64 -2.16 -8.38
CA LEU A 56 6.33 -0.75 -8.62
C LEU A 56 7.58 0.11 -8.35
N GLN A 57 8.39 0.32 -9.37
CA GLN A 57 9.66 1.06 -9.27
C GLN A 57 9.64 2.42 -9.96
N ASP A 58 8.60 2.70 -10.74
CA ASP A 58 8.44 3.98 -11.43
C ASP A 58 7.79 5.03 -10.51
N PHE A 59 8.35 6.23 -10.52
CA PHE A 59 7.70 7.40 -9.93
C PHE A 59 6.88 8.10 -10.99
N TYR A 60 5.64 8.46 -10.69
CA TYR A 60 4.73 9.25 -11.52
C TYR A 60 4.59 10.69 -11.00
N TYR A 61 3.77 11.48 -11.69
CA TYR A 61 3.50 12.89 -11.37
C TYR A 61 4.76 13.75 -11.36
N ASN A 62 5.67 13.49 -12.29
CA ASN A 62 6.91 14.23 -12.49
C ASN A 62 7.18 14.47 -13.98
N PHE A 63 8.32 15.07 -14.30
CA PHE A 63 8.67 15.45 -15.67
C PHE A 63 9.00 14.24 -16.57
N ASP A 64 9.47 13.14 -15.98
CA ASP A 64 9.83 11.93 -16.72
C ASP A 64 8.60 11.04 -16.95
N ASN A 65 7.74 10.93 -15.93
CA ASN A 65 6.54 10.11 -15.92
C ASN A 65 5.33 10.94 -15.46
N GLY A 66 4.37 11.14 -16.38
CA GLY A 66 3.13 11.87 -16.15
C GLY A 66 2.10 11.09 -15.32
N TRP A 67 0.94 10.81 -15.90
CA TRP A 67 -0.13 10.07 -15.24
C TRP A 67 0.15 8.54 -15.27
N PRO A 68 -0.05 7.80 -14.16
CA PRO A 68 0.08 6.35 -14.16
C PRO A 68 -0.85 5.71 -15.20
N PRO A 69 -0.35 4.86 -16.12
CA PRO A 69 -1.23 4.16 -17.05
C PRO A 69 -2.26 3.38 -16.24
N LYS A 70 -3.52 3.40 -16.66
CA LYS A 70 -4.56 2.55 -16.04
C LYS A 70 -4.00 1.14 -16.01
N SER A 71 -3.95 0.55 -14.82
CA SER A 71 -3.40 -0.78 -14.64
C SER A 71 -4.17 -1.74 -15.55
N GLY A 72 -3.61 -2.03 -16.72
CA GLY A 72 -3.81 -3.31 -17.34
C GLY A 72 -2.91 -4.22 -16.52
N ARG A 73 -3.46 -4.86 -15.51
CA ARG A 73 -2.90 -6.16 -15.15
C ARG A 73 -2.84 -7.03 -16.41
#